data_AF-A0A0Q9ZIH0-F1
#
_entry.id   AF-A0A0Q9ZIH0-F1
#
_cell.length_a   1.000
_cell.length_b   1.000
_cell.length_c   1.000
_cell.angle_alpha   90.00
_cell.angle_beta   90.00
_cell.angle_gamma   90.00
#
_symmetry.space_group_name_H-M   'P 1'
#
loop_
_entity.id
_entity.type
_entity.pdbx_description
1 polymer ?
#
loop_
_entity_poly.entity_id
_entity_poly.type
_entity_poly.pdbx_seq_one_letter_code
_entity_poly.pdbx_strand_id
1 'polypeptide(L)'
;MKKYLLLFIAAISLTFAGCDHESDFTPPNYVTFAENSARIGVDIDGSTTYDVMVYTANEVSEDRTFNVNVAGATTLAAAGYNVPETVTVPGGTNEGMLSFTVSDEDLGLLGKSLVLSLDSTGDLSTGDNASFSVFRTCEGTEFEIDFAFDGYASETGWKLTDSEGNVIVEVAQGTYDDGTSSDNRSYCLGSGTYTFEITDSYGDGLTYPNMGSVTISYAGTVLETIDGDFGGGTSVDVTF
;
A
#
# COMPACT_ATOMS: atom_id res chain seq x y z
N MET A 1 37.84 52.09 -73.27
CA MET A 1 39.06 51.25 -73.21
C MET A 1 39.05 50.49 -71.89
N LYS A 2 39.28 49.16 -71.95
CA LYS A 2 39.63 48.20 -70.86
C LYS A 2 38.60 48.04 -69.72
N LYS A 3 37.80 46.97 -69.60
CA LYS A 3 38.04 45.51 -69.52
C LYS A 3 38.84 45.03 -68.28
N TYR A 4 38.17 44.18 -67.51
CA TYR A 4 38.60 43.13 -66.55
C TYR A 4 39.08 43.53 -65.14
N LEU A 5 38.27 43.19 -64.14
CA LEU A 5 38.75 42.38 -63.01
C LEU A 5 37.64 41.43 -62.56
N LEU A 6 37.82 40.16 -62.91
CA LEU A 6 37.07 39.00 -62.47
C LEU A 6 37.45 38.61 -61.04
N LEU A 7 36.54 37.85 -60.41
CA LEU A 7 36.73 36.97 -59.25
C LEU A 7 36.91 37.65 -57.90
N PHE A 8 35.86 37.56 -57.07
CA PHE A 8 35.94 36.82 -55.80
C PHE A 8 34.50 36.56 -55.29
N ILE A 9 34.14 35.28 -55.18
CA ILE A 9 33.09 34.72 -54.31
C ILE A 9 31.66 35.18 -54.68
N ALA A 10 30.90 34.46 -55.52
CA ALA A 10 30.19 33.25 -55.10
C ALA A 10 29.71 33.30 -53.63
N ALA A 11 29.07 34.40 -53.21
CA ALA A 11 28.08 34.36 -52.15
C ALA A 11 26.85 33.69 -52.76
N ILE A 12 26.87 32.37 -52.91
CA ILE A 12 26.13 31.50 -52.00
C ILE A 12 24.78 32.17 -51.74
N SER A 13 23.93 32.04 -52.75
CA SER A 13 22.53 31.72 -52.57
C SER A 13 22.43 30.56 -51.58
N LEU A 14 22.62 30.86 -50.30
CA LEU A 14 22.12 30.05 -49.20
C LEU A 14 20.61 30.28 -49.28
N THR A 15 19.97 29.55 -50.18
CA THR A 15 18.61 29.11 -49.94
C THR A 15 18.68 28.51 -48.55
N PHE A 16 18.08 29.19 -47.58
CA PHE A 16 17.60 28.53 -46.39
C PHE A 16 16.68 27.44 -46.92
N ALA A 17 17.23 26.24 -47.14
CA ALA A 17 16.48 25.03 -46.90
C ALA A 17 16.22 25.09 -45.40
N GLY A 18 15.21 25.86 -45.02
CA GLY A 18 14.50 25.60 -43.80
C GLY A 18 14.12 24.14 -43.93
N CYS A 19 14.76 23.30 -43.12
CA CYS A 19 14.20 21.99 -42.86
C CYS A 19 12.88 22.26 -42.14
N ASP A 20 11.80 22.52 -42.90
CA ASP A 20 10.46 22.16 -42.45
C ASP A 20 10.44 20.64 -42.44
N HIS A 21 11.11 20.08 -41.45
CA HIS A 21 10.86 18.72 -41.02
C HIS A 21 9.78 18.83 -39.95
N GLU A 22 8.57 19.16 -40.41
CA GLU A 22 7.38 18.64 -39.75
C GLU A 22 7.47 17.13 -39.97
N SER A 23 8.17 16.46 -39.07
CA SER A 23 7.93 15.03 -38.92
C SER A 23 6.45 14.92 -38.59
N ASP A 24 5.66 14.30 -39.49
CA ASP A 24 4.30 13.82 -39.22
C ASP A 24 4.38 12.81 -38.07
N PHE A 25 4.60 13.30 -36.85
CA PHE A 25 4.60 12.51 -35.65
C PHE A 25 3.15 12.33 -35.28
N THR A 26 2.57 11.22 -35.74
CA THR A 26 1.29 10.77 -35.22
C THR A 26 1.53 10.20 -33.83
N PRO A 27 1.02 10.82 -32.75
CA PRO A 27 1.21 10.28 -31.42
C PRO A 27 0.60 8.87 -31.36
N PRO A 28 1.28 7.92 -30.72
CA PRO A 28 0.82 6.54 -30.69
C PRO A 28 -0.50 6.41 -29.94
N ASN A 29 -1.28 5.37 -30.25
CA ASN A 29 -2.42 4.98 -29.44
C ASN A 29 -1.89 4.29 -28.17
N TYR A 30 -1.57 5.11 -27.17
CA TYR A 30 -0.88 4.70 -25.95
C TYR A 30 -1.52 5.32 -24.72
N VAL A 31 -1.67 4.53 -23.65
CA VAL A 31 -2.20 4.97 -22.36
C VAL A 31 -1.34 4.45 -21.20
N THR A 32 -1.12 5.26 -20.17
CA THR A 32 -0.30 4.91 -19.00
C THR A 32 -0.77 5.62 -17.74
N PHE A 33 -0.40 5.08 -16.57
CA PHE A 33 -0.54 5.80 -15.31
C PHE A 33 0.53 6.90 -15.21
N ALA A 34 0.18 8.02 -14.58
CA ALA A 34 1.10 9.11 -14.32
C ALA A 34 2.27 8.70 -13.42
N GLU A 35 1.98 7.81 -12.48
CA GLU A 35 2.94 7.26 -11.54
C GLU A 35 2.75 5.74 -11.44
N ASN A 36 3.86 5.01 -11.51
CA ASN A 36 3.84 3.55 -11.45
C ASN A 36 4.10 3.01 -10.03
N SER A 37 4.27 3.89 -9.05
CA SER A 37 4.35 3.49 -7.64
C SER A 37 4.04 4.63 -6.69
N ALA A 38 3.26 4.33 -5.64
CA ALA A 38 3.08 5.24 -4.52
C ALA A 38 2.86 4.44 -3.22
N ARG A 39 2.92 5.15 -2.09
CA ARG A 39 2.58 4.61 -0.78
C ARG A 39 1.29 5.26 -0.30
N ILE A 40 0.30 4.44 0.07
CA ILE A 40 -1.03 4.89 0.50
C ILE A 40 -1.20 4.48 1.96
N GLY A 41 -1.35 5.49 2.80
CA GLY A 41 -1.67 5.32 4.21
C GLY A 41 -3.16 5.11 4.41
N VAL A 42 -3.55 4.20 5.29
CA VAL A 42 -4.95 3.96 5.66
C VAL A 42 -5.08 3.91 7.18
N ASP A 43 -5.99 4.68 7.75
CA ASP A 43 -6.23 4.64 9.20
C ASP A 43 -6.77 3.28 9.64
N ILE A 44 -6.58 2.93 10.91
CA ILE A 44 -7.08 1.68 11.49
C ILE A 44 -8.60 1.55 11.31
N ASP A 45 -9.05 0.38 10.84
CA ASP A 45 -10.45 0.10 10.46
C ASP A 45 -11.04 1.13 9.44
N GLY A 46 -10.16 1.89 8.78
CA GLY A 46 -10.49 3.01 7.93
C GLY A 46 -10.36 2.69 6.44
N SER A 47 -10.60 3.71 5.62
CA SER A 47 -10.33 3.66 4.19
C SER A 47 -9.81 4.99 3.68
N THR A 48 -8.99 4.94 2.64
CA THR A 48 -8.45 6.12 1.96
C THR A 48 -8.78 6.06 0.49
N THR A 49 -9.21 7.18 -0.07
CA THR A 49 -9.37 7.37 -1.52
C THR A 49 -8.05 7.86 -2.09
N TYR A 50 -7.61 7.24 -3.18
CA TYR A 50 -6.42 7.64 -3.91
C TYR A 50 -6.77 7.95 -5.36
N ASP A 51 -6.27 9.08 -5.84
CA ASP A 51 -6.44 9.53 -7.22
C ASP A 51 -5.14 9.34 -7.98
N VAL A 52 -5.17 8.54 -9.04
CA VAL A 52 -4.06 8.39 -9.97
C VAL A 52 -4.47 8.93 -11.34
N MET A 53 -3.66 9.84 -11.87
CA MET A 53 -3.84 10.37 -13.20
C MET A 53 -3.48 9.30 -14.24
N VAL A 54 -4.23 9.27 -15.33
CA VAL A 54 -4.01 8.40 -16.49
C VAL A 54 -3.82 9.30 -17.70
N TYR A 55 -2.71 9.11 -18.41
CA TYR A 55 -2.35 9.90 -19.58
C TYR A 55 -2.46 9.08 -20.85
N THR A 56 -2.91 9.75 -21.91
CA THR A 56 -2.82 9.23 -23.28
C THR A 56 -1.79 10.02 -24.08
N ALA A 57 -1.11 9.37 -25.02
CA ALA A 57 -0.15 10.05 -25.88
C ALA A 57 -0.82 10.94 -26.94
N ASN A 58 -2.07 10.64 -27.30
CA ASN A 58 -2.89 11.40 -28.23
C ASN A 58 -4.06 12.08 -27.52
N GLU A 59 -4.50 13.20 -28.10
CA GLU A 59 -5.71 13.92 -27.73
C GLU A 59 -6.75 13.69 -28.83
N VAL A 60 -7.98 13.37 -28.45
CA VAL A 60 -9.09 13.11 -29.38
C VAL A 60 -10.33 13.86 -28.91
N SER A 61 -11.29 14.13 -29.80
CA SER A 61 -12.46 14.95 -29.47
C SER A 61 -13.54 14.24 -28.66
N GLU A 62 -13.49 12.91 -28.57
CA GLU A 62 -14.50 12.07 -27.90
C GLU A 62 -13.92 11.44 -26.64
N ASP A 63 -14.78 11.18 -25.65
CA ASP A 63 -14.40 10.44 -24.44
C ASP A 63 -13.90 9.03 -24.81
N ARG A 64 -12.83 8.60 -24.15
CA ARG A 64 -12.29 7.24 -24.28
C ARG A 64 -12.27 6.56 -22.94
N THR A 65 -12.65 5.29 -22.94
CA THR A 65 -12.64 4.45 -21.75
C THR A 65 -11.61 3.35 -21.91
N PHE A 66 -10.82 3.14 -20.87
CA PHE A 66 -9.78 2.12 -20.80
C PHE A 66 -10.06 1.18 -19.64
N ASN A 67 -9.92 -0.13 -19.86
CA ASN A 67 -10.13 -1.11 -18.81
C ASN A 67 -8.96 -1.08 -17.82
N VAL A 68 -9.29 -1.18 -16.54
CA VAL A 68 -8.37 -1.26 -15.41
C VAL A 68 -8.55 -2.62 -14.77
N ASN A 69 -7.45 -3.34 -14.57
CA ASN A 69 -7.43 -4.64 -13.94
C ASN A 69 -6.54 -4.64 -12.71
N VAL A 70 -6.94 -5.43 -11.71
CA VAL A 70 -6.08 -5.77 -10.57
C VAL A 70 -5.19 -6.95 -10.98
N ALA A 71 -3.89 -6.70 -11.07
CA ALA A 71 -2.93 -7.71 -11.51
C ALA A 71 -2.67 -8.75 -10.41
N GLY A 72 -2.32 -9.99 -10.82
CA GLY A 72 -2.08 -11.11 -9.90
C GLY A 72 -0.87 -10.96 -8.96
N ALA A 73 -0.06 -9.90 -9.12
CA ALA A 73 1.01 -9.53 -8.18
C ALA A 73 0.49 -8.75 -6.94
N THR A 74 -0.81 -8.45 -6.91
CA THR A 74 -1.50 -7.86 -5.77
C THR A 74 -1.47 -8.83 -4.58
N THR A 75 -1.01 -8.34 -3.44
CA THR A 75 -1.02 -9.09 -2.18
C THR A 75 -2.11 -8.61 -1.22
N LEU A 76 -2.73 -7.46 -1.50
CA LEU A 76 -3.89 -6.96 -0.78
C LEU A 76 -5.12 -7.82 -1.06
N ALA A 77 -5.85 -8.21 -0.01
CA ALA A 77 -7.07 -9.00 -0.16
C ALA A 77 -8.14 -8.23 -0.94
N ALA A 78 -9.03 -8.95 -1.65
CA ALA A 78 -10.09 -8.34 -2.46
C ALA A 78 -11.08 -7.49 -1.64
N ALA A 79 -11.22 -7.75 -0.34
CA ALA A 79 -12.00 -6.91 0.57
C ALA A 79 -11.33 -5.54 0.85
N GLY A 80 -10.00 -5.46 0.68
CA GLY A 80 -9.18 -4.30 1.02
C GLY A 80 -9.13 -3.20 -0.05
N TYR A 81 -9.84 -3.36 -1.17
CA TYR A 81 -9.88 -2.34 -2.22
C TYR A 81 -11.22 -2.31 -2.96
N ASN A 82 -11.52 -1.14 -3.52
CA ASN A 82 -12.59 -0.95 -4.49
C ASN A 82 -12.05 -0.13 -5.65
N VAL A 83 -11.72 -0.83 -6.75
CA VAL A 83 -11.11 -0.26 -7.95
C VAL A 83 -12.14 -0.31 -9.08
N PRO A 84 -12.45 0.83 -9.74
CA PRO A 84 -13.29 0.82 -10.93
C PRO A 84 -12.68 -0.04 -12.04
N GLU A 85 -13.51 -0.82 -12.74
CA GLU A 85 -13.07 -1.65 -13.89
C GLU A 85 -12.61 -0.82 -15.09
N THR A 86 -12.89 0.49 -15.09
CA THR A 86 -12.52 1.38 -16.19
C THR A 86 -12.14 2.78 -15.71
N VAL A 87 -11.35 3.47 -16.52
CA VAL A 87 -11.04 4.90 -16.40
C VAL A 87 -11.41 5.62 -17.69
N THR A 88 -11.96 6.83 -17.58
CA THR A 88 -12.31 7.67 -18.72
C THR A 88 -11.32 8.82 -18.86
N VAL A 89 -10.81 9.01 -20.08
CA VAL A 89 -10.11 10.22 -20.52
C VAL A 89 -11.11 11.03 -21.36
N PRO A 90 -11.57 12.20 -20.87
CA PRO A 90 -12.55 13.00 -21.59
C PRO A 90 -12.03 13.49 -22.96
N GLY A 91 -12.96 13.75 -23.87
CA GLY A 91 -12.64 14.36 -25.16
C GLY A 91 -12.07 15.77 -25.00
N GLY A 92 -11.09 16.10 -25.84
CA GLY A 92 -10.39 17.39 -25.81
C GLY A 92 -9.40 17.53 -24.65
N THR A 93 -8.98 16.41 -24.07
CA THR A 93 -7.84 16.31 -23.16
C THR A 93 -7.12 14.98 -23.38
N ASN A 94 -5.87 14.89 -22.91
CA ASN A 94 -5.10 13.66 -22.82
C ASN A 94 -4.96 13.16 -21.37
N GLU A 95 -5.76 13.70 -20.45
CA GLU A 95 -5.72 13.43 -19.02
C GLU A 95 -7.05 12.85 -18.53
N GLY A 96 -7.00 11.70 -17.87
CA GLY A 96 -8.09 11.10 -17.11
C GLY A 96 -7.68 10.89 -15.66
N MET A 97 -8.65 10.64 -14.78
CA MET A 97 -8.39 10.39 -13.37
C MET A 97 -9.08 9.10 -12.95
N LEU A 98 -8.30 8.16 -12.46
CA LEU A 98 -8.80 6.96 -11.80
C LEU A 98 -8.80 7.21 -10.30
N SER A 99 -10.00 7.18 -9.70
CA SER A 99 -10.17 7.27 -8.25
C SER A 99 -10.57 5.89 -7.72
N PHE A 100 -9.84 5.39 -6.72
CA PHE A 100 -10.11 4.10 -6.08
C PHE A 100 -9.95 4.20 -4.57
N THR A 101 -10.56 3.28 -3.83
CA THR A 101 -10.41 3.22 -2.37
C THR A 101 -9.63 2.00 -1.94
N VAL A 102 -8.83 2.16 -0.90
CA VAL A 102 -8.16 1.07 -0.18
C VAL A 102 -8.55 1.14 1.30
N SER A 103 -8.71 -0.02 1.93
CA SER A 103 -9.14 -0.15 3.33
C SER A 103 -8.16 -0.98 4.14
N ASP A 104 -8.23 -0.81 5.46
CA ASP A 104 -7.48 -1.59 6.43
C ASP A 104 -8.07 -3.00 6.57
N GLU A 105 -7.71 -3.88 5.65
CA GLU A 105 -8.17 -5.28 5.61
C GLU A 105 -6.96 -6.20 5.51
N ASP A 106 -6.57 -6.81 6.63
CA ASP A 106 -5.44 -7.75 6.72
C ASP A 106 -4.12 -7.20 6.11
N LEU A 107 -3.84 -5.91 6.33
CA LEU A 107 -2.64 -5.28 5.78
C LEU A 107 -1.35 -5.88 6.36
N GLY A 108 -1.39 -6.32 7.62
CA GLY A 108 -0.20 -6.72 8.37
C GLY A 108 0.85 -5.59 8.51
N LEU A 109 1.97 -5.91 9.15
CA LEU A 109 2.99 -4.92 9.56
C LEU A 109 3.76 -4.27 8.42
N LEU A 110 3.99 -5.01 7.32
CA LEU A 110 4.73 -4.51 6.16
C LEU A 110 3.84 -3.81 5.14
N GLY A 111 2.53 -3.79 5.40
CA GLY A 111 1.52 -3.46 4.40
C GLY A 111 1.43 -4.51 3.29
N LYS A 112 0.55 -4.23 2.33
CA LYS A 112 0.33 -5.06 1.15
C LYS A 112 0.47 -4.22 -0.12
N SER A 113 0.52 -4.89 -1.25
CA SER A 113 0.58 -4.28 -2.58
C SER A 113 -0.78 -4.40 -3.27
N LEU A 114 -1.24 -3.29 -3.85
CA LEU A 114 -2.28 -3.25 -4.89
C LEU A 114 -1.61 -2.92 -6.22
N VAL A 115 -1.70 -3.82 -7.20
CA VAL A 115 -1.07 -3.64 -8.51
C VAL A 115 -2.15 -3.48 -9.56
N LEU A 116 -2.16 -2.35 -10.26
CA LEU A 116 -3.10 -2.03 -11.32
C LEU A 116 -2.43 -2.10 -12.69
N SER A 117 -3.17 -2.57 -13.68
CA SER A 117 -2.75 -2.65 -15.08
C SER A 117 -3.85 -2.16 -16.01
N LEU A 118 -3.47 -1.57 -17.15
CA LEU A 118 -4.39 -1.20 -18.22
C LEU A 118 -4.38 -2.27 -19.31
N ASP A 119 -5.55 -2.59 -19.87
CA ASP A 119 -5.64 -3.58 -20.95
C ASP A 119 -5.10 -3.04 -22.27
N SER A 120 -4.24 -3.83 -22.90
CA SER A 120 -3.89 -3.66 -24.30
C SER A 120 -4.93 -4.38 -25.16
N THR A 121 -5.66 -3.61 -25.98
CA THR A 121 -6.67 -4.13 -26.91
C THR A 121 -6.44 -3.60 -28.32
N GLY A 122 -6.36 -4.49 -29.31
CA GLY A 122 -6.18 -4.09 -30.70
C GLY A 122 -4.83 -3.40 -30.93
N ASP A 123 -4.87 -2.14 -31.35
CA ASP A 123 -3.71 -1.27 -31.58
C ASP A 123 -3.32 -0.43 -30.36
N LEU A 124 -4.12 -0.47 -29.28
CA LEU A 124 -3.81 0.23 -28.03
C LEU A 124 -2.62 -0.42 -27.32
N SER A 125 -1.57 0.35 -27.15
CA SER A 125 -0.43 0.01 -26.29
C SER A 125 -0.60 0.59 -24.89
N THR A 126 -0.12 -0.10 -23.87
CA THR A 126 -0.22 0.36 -22.48
C THR A 126 1.17 0.51 -21.85
N GLY A 127 1.27 1.37 -20.85
CA GLY A 127 2.47 1.50 -20.03
C GLY A 127 2.63 0.39 -18.99
N ASP A 128 3.64 0.55 -18.15
CA ASP A 128 3.91 -0.39 -17.06
C ASP A 128 2.75 -0.40 -16.04
N ASN A 129 2.68 -1.50 -15.28
CA ASN A 129 1.74 -1.61 -14.16
C ASN A 129 2.08 -0.59 -13.06
N ALA A 130 1.06 -0.05 -12.41
CA ALA A 130 1.22 0.78 -11.23
C ALA A 130 1.12 -0.07 -9.96
N SER A 131 2.10 0.05 -9.07
CA SER A 131 2.21 -0.73 -7.83
C SER A 131 2.09 0.17 -6.61
N PHE A 132 0.97 0.09 -5.91
CA PHE A 132 0.68 0.89 -4.73
C PHE A 132 0.94 0.05 -3.47
N SER A 133 1.81 0.56 -2.58
CA SER A 133 2.02 -0.02 -1.26
C SER A 133 1.01 0.58 -0.30
N VAL A 134 0.09 -0.26 0.18
CA VAL A 134 -0.94 0.11 1.14
C VAL A 134 -0.47 -0.29 2.53
N PHE A 135 -0.46 0.66 3.47
CA PHE A 135 0.01 0.44 4.82
C PHE A 135 -0.86 1.20 5.81
N ARG A 136 -0.93 0.71 7.05
CA ARG A 136 -1.70 1.37 8.10
C ARG A 136 -1.01 2.67 8.53
N THR A 137 -1.75 3.79 8.55
CA THR A 137 -1.30 5.05 9.14
C THR A 137 -1.71 5.12 10.60
N CYS A 138 -0.77 5.52 11.44
CA CYS A 138 -1.04 5.89 12.83
C CYS A 138 -0.73 7.38 13.01
N GLU A 139 -1.63 8.14 13.62
CA GLU A 139 -1.30 9.47 14.17
C GLU A 139 -0.43 9.38 15.44
N GLY A 140 -0.30 8.17 16.01
CA GLY A 140 0.67 7.81 17.05
C GLY A 140 1.81 6.95 16.49
N THR A 141 2.58 6.30 17.36
CA THR A 141 3.55 5.29 16.93
C THR A 141 2.98 3.90 17.20
N GLU A 142 3.35 2.93 16.36
CA GLU A 142 2.75 1.59 16.37
C GLU A 142 3.14 0.81 17.63
N PHE A 143 2.14 0.38 18.40
CA PHE A 143 2.25 -0.59 19.48
C PHE A 143 1.80 -1.95 18.97
N GLU A 144 2.58 -2.99 19.24
CA GLU A 144 2.40 -4.32 18.67
C GLU A 144 2.43 -5.39 19.75
N ILE A 145 1.60 -6.42 19.57
CA ILE A 145 1.54 -7.61 20.38
C ILE A 145 1.62 -8.81 19.43
N ASP A 146 2.76 -9.50 19.45
CA ASP A 146 3.02 -10.67 18.63
C ASP A 146 2.95 -11.94 19.50
N PHE A 147 2.05 -12.84 19.16
CA PHE A 147 1.83 -14.10 19.85
C PHE A 147 2.45 -15.24 19.05
N ALA A 148 3.28 -16.03 19.71
CA ALA A 148 3.58 -17.40 19.32
C ALA A 148 2.81 -18.31 20.27
N PHE A 149 1.73 -18.92 19.80
CA PHE A 149 0.90 -19.77 20.65
C PHE A 149 1.51 -21.17 20.79
N ASP A 150 1.04 -21.88 21.80
CA ASP A 150 1.18 -23.33 21.89
C ASP A 150 0.06 -24.04 21.11
N GLY A 151 -0.27 -25.27 21.48
CA GLY A 151 -1.29 -26.04 20.77
C GLY A 151 -2.71 -25.63 21.11
N TYR A 152 -2.90 -24.85 22.17
CA TYR A 152 -4.20 -24.56 22.78
C TYR A 152 -4.43 -23.05 22.88
N ALA A 153 -4.23 -22.35 21.76
CA ALA A 153 -4.50 -20.91 21.65
C ALA A 153 -5.90 -20.50 22.15
N SER A 154 -6.90 -21.41 22.09
CA SER A 154 -8.24 -21.14 22.61
C SER A 154 -8.30 -20.88 24.11
N GLU A 155 -7.29 -21.30 24.86
CA GLU A 155 -7.22 -21.09 26.31
C GLU A 155 -6.72 -19.68 26.66
N THR A 156 -6.10 -18.99 25.69
CA THR A 156 -5.54 -17.66 25.85
C THR A 156 -6.60 -16.56 25.73
N GLY A 157 -6.62 -15.68 26.73
CA GLY A 157 -7.34 -14.40 26.70
C GLY A 157 -6.43 -13.29 27.16
N TRP A 158 -6.64 -12.06 26.70
CA TRP A 158 -5.77 -10.95 27.05
C TRP A 158 -6.48 -9.61 26.95
N LYS A 159 -5.92 -8.59 27.62
CA LYS A 159 -6.48 -7.24 27.67
C LYS A 159 -5.37 -6.21 27.72
N LEU A 160 -5.59 -5.07 27.09
CA LEU A 160 -4.74 -3.89 27.15
C LEU A 160 -5.51 -2.71 27.75
N THR A 161 -4.96 -2.10 28.79
CA THR A 161 -5.55 -0.92 29.45
C THR A 161 -4.56 0.25 29.49
N ASP A 162 -5.08 1.48 29.44
CA ASP A 162 -4.26 2.68 29.67
C ASP A 162 -4.05 2.97 31.17
N SER A 163 -3.24 3.99 31.47
CA SER A 163 -2.95 4.43 32.84
C SER A 163 -4.16 4.96 33.62
N GLU A 164 -5.25 5.31 32.94
CA GLU A 164 -6.51 5.72 33.55
C GLU A 164 -7.45 4.53 33.83
N GLY A 165 -7.06 3.33 33.41
CA GLY A 165 -7.84 2.11 33.56
C GLY A 165 -8.90 1.92 32.47
N ASN A 166 -8.86 2.69 31.38
CA ASN A 166 -9.73 2.45 30.23
C ASN A 166 -9.22 1.22 29.47
N VAL A 167 -10.16 0.36 29.08
CA VAL A 167 -9.86 -0.81 28.25
C VAL A 167 -9.72 -0.35 26.80
N ILE A 168 -8.52 -0.51 26.25
CA ILE A 168 -8.21 -0.24 24.85
C ILE A 168 -8.71 -1.40 23.98
N VAL A 169 -8.40 -2.63 24.42
CA VAL A 169 -8.87 -3.85 23.78
C VAL A 169 -8.94 -4.97 24.81
N GLU A 170 -9.88 -5.89 24.60
CA GLU A 170 -10.04 -7.12 25.37
C GLU A 170 -10.40 -8.25 24.41
N VAL A 171 -9.65 -9.34 24.50
CA VAL A 171 -9.88 -10.57 23.76
C VAL A 171 -10.18 -11.68 24.77
N ALA A 172 -11.38 -12.23 24.67
CA ALA A 172 -11.82 -13.30 25.55
C ALA A 172 -11.17 -14.64 25.17
N GLN A 173 -11.01 -15.51 26.16
CA GLN A 173 -10.69 -16.92 25.94
C GLN A 173 -11.72 -17.57 24.99
N GLY A 174 -11.26 -18.49 24.16
CA GLY A 174 -12.04 -19.15 23.11
C GLY A 174 -12.18 -18.33 21.83
N THR A 175 -11.54 -17.16 21.73
CA THR A 175 -11.51 -16.38 20.48
C THR A 175 -10.64 -17.04 19.42
N TYR A 176 -9.54 -17.68 19.83
CA TYR A 176 -8.64 -18.40 18.95
C TYR A 176 -9.03 -19.88 18.87
N ASP A 177 -8.84 -20.49 17.71
CA ASP A 177 -9.03 -21.94 17.54
C ASP A 177 -7.77 -22.70 17.97
N ASP A 178 -7.94 -23.89 18.56
CA ASP A 178 -6.81 -24.78 18.87
C ASP A 178 -5.99 -25.08 17.60
N GLY A 179 -4.67 -25.08 17.75
CA GLY A 179 -3.72 -25.22 16.64
C GLY A 179 -3.42 -23.94 15.86
N THR A 180 -4.00 -22.80 16.22
CA THR A 180 -3.52 -21.48 15.76
C THR A 180 -2.09 -21.29 16.24
N SER A 181 -1.13 -21.11 15.33
CA SER A 181 0.30 -21.04 15.70
C SER A 181 0.74 -19.65 16.18
N SER A 182 0.08 -18.60 15.71
CA SER A 182 0.46 -17.21 15.98
C SER A 182 -0.68 -16.25 15.68
N ASP A 183 -0.64 -15.09 16.33
CA ASP A 183 -1.48 -13.94 16.02
C ASP A 183 -0.68 -12.66 16.23
N ASN A 184 -0.99 -11.62 15.47
CA ASN A 184 -0.30 -10.34 15.57
C ASN A 184 -1.33 -9.21 15.60
N ARG A 185 -1.22 -8.35 16.61
CA ARG A 185 -2.14 -7.23 16.83
C ARG A 185 -1.36 -5.94 16.92
N SER A 186 -1.79 -4.95 16.17
CA SER A 186 -1.21 -3.60 16.25
C SER A 186 -2.24 -2.53 16.54
N TYR A 187 -1.82 -1.56 17.35
CA TYR A 187 -2.61 -0.44 17.85
C TYR A 187 -1.84 0.86 17.68
N CYS A 188 -2.54 1.93 17.31
CA CYS A 188 -1.96 3.26 17.27
C CYS A 188 -2.09 3.91 18.65
N LEU A 189 -1.04 3.83 19.46
CA LEU A 189 -1.04 4.36 20.83
C LEU A 189 -0.14 5.59 20.96
N GLY A 190 -0.64 6.59 21.68
CA GLY A 190 0.18 7.72 22.11
C GLY A 190 1.21 7.28 23.14
N SER A 191 2.26 8.09 23.35
CA SER A 191 3.20 7.82 24.44
C SER A 191 2.47 7.85 25.78
N GLY A 192 2.84 6.92 26.65
CA GLY A 192 2.10 6.65 27.88
C GLY A 192 2.52 5.35 28.53
N THR A 193 1.82 5.00 29.59
CA THR A 193 1.96 3.71 30.27
C THR A 193 0.71 2.89 30.00
N TYR A 194 0.91 1.67 29.54
CA TYR A 194 -0.15 0.72 29.25
C TYR A 194 0.12 -0.57 30.01
N THR A 195 -0.95 -1.22 30.45
CA THR A 195 -0.90 -2.51 31.15
C THR A 195 -1.44 -3.57 30.21
N PHE A 196 -0.58 -4.52 29.86
CA PHE A 196 -0.98 -5.74 29.16
C PHE A 196 -1.21 -6.85 30.19
N GLU A 197 -2.35 -7.52 30.09
CA GLU A 197 -2.73 -8.67 30.91
C GLU A 197 -3.00 -9.85 29.99
N ILE A 198 -2.40 -10.99 30.27
CA ILE A 198 -2.65 -12.26 29.57
C ILE A 198 -3.08 -13.31 30.58
N THR A 199 -4.01 -14.16 30.16
CA THR A 199 -4.64 -15.21 30.95
C THR A 199 -4.68 -16.50 30.16
N ASP A 200 -4.56 -17.60 30.86
CA ASP A 200 -4.68 -18.94 30.31
C ASP A 200 -5.64 -19.77 31.15
N SER A 201 -6.61 -20.42 30.51
CA SER A 201 -7.72 -21.06 31.21
C SER A 201 -7.35 -22.39 31.86
N TYR A 202 -6.37 -23.11 31.31
CA TYR A 202 -5.91 -24.39 31.83
C TYR A 202 -4.90 -24.23 32.97
N GLY A 203 -4.12 -23.16 32.91
CA GLY A 203 -3.21 -22.72 33.95
C GLY A 203 -1.75 -23.05 33.72
N ASP A 204 -1.38 -23.54 32.52
CA ASP A 204 -0.01 -23.84 32.12
C ASP A 204 0.58 -22.81 31.14
N GLY A 205 -0.19 -21.80 30.78
CA GLY A 205 0.27 -20.72 29.91
C GLY A 205 0.41 -21.19 28.47
N LEU A 206 1.44 -20.71 27.76
CA LEU A 206 1.74 -21.12 26.39
C LEU A 206 2.88 -22.15 26.38
N THR A 207 2.69 -23.33 26.96
CA THR A 207 3.78 -24.29 27.16
C THR A 207 3.61 -25.65 26.49
N TYR A 208 2.40 -26.02 26.05
CA TYR A 208 2.14 -27.37 25.54
C TYR A 208 1.29 -27.40 24.26
N PRO A 209 1.62 -28.22 23.25
CA PRO A 209 2.75 -29.15 23.15
C PRO A 209 4.07 -28.48 22.76
N ASN A 210 4.09 -27.18 22.53
CA ASN A 210 5.28 -26.39 22.23
C ASN A 210 5.33 -25.14 23.12
N MET A 211 6.54 -24.63 23.35
CA MET A 211 6.73 -23.38 24.07
C MET A 211 6.35 -22.22 23.14
N GLY A 212 5.38 -21.43 23.58
CA GLY A 212 5.00 -20.15 22.99
C GLY A 212 5.59 -18.96 23.75
N SER A 213 5.25 -17.77 23.29
CA SER A 213 5.66 -16.50 23.89
C SER A 213 4.78 -15.34 23.40
N VAL A 214 4.85 -14.21 24.09
CA VAL A 214 4.25 -12.95 23.63
C VAL A 214 5.32 -11.87 23.61
N THR A 215 5.43 -11.14 22.50
CA THR A 215 6.36 -10.02 22.35
C THR A 215 5.59 -8.73 22.20
N ILE A 216 5.89 -7.74 23.03
CA ILE A 216 5.31 -6.41 22.98
C ILE A 216 6.34 -5.44 22.40
N SER A 217 5.97 -4.71 21.36
CA SER A 217 6.86 -3.78 20.66
C SER A 217 6.23 -2.39 20.52
N TYR A 218 7.06 -1.34 20.49
CA TYR A 218 6.63 0.01 20.12
C TYR A 218 7.63 0.62 19.16
N ALA A 219 7.17 1.14 18.03
CA ALA A 219 8.02 1.69 16.97
C ALA A 219 9.06 0.68 16.44
N GLY A 220 8.76 -0.62 16.47
CA GLY A 220 9.69 -1.70 16.15
C GLY A 220 10.78 -1.94 17.22
N THR A 221 10.71 -1.27 18.37
CA THR A 221 11.54 -1.55 19.54
C THR A 221 10.80 -2.51 20.45
N VAL A 222 11.37 -3.67 20.74
CA VAL A 222 10.80 -4.60 21.73
C VAL A 222 10.85 -3.95 23.12
N LEU A 223 9.69 -3.84 23.74
CA LEU A 223 9.53 -3.32 25.10
C LEU A 223 9.58 -4.45 26.12
N GLU A 224 8.92 -5.56 25.83
CA GLU A 224 8.81 -6.71 26.73
C GLU A 224 8.66 -8.02 25.94
N THR A 225 9.12 -9.12 26.51
CA THR A 225 8.82 -10.48 26.07
C THR A 225 8.35 -11.32 27.25
N ILE A 226 7.15 -11.87 27.14
CA ILE A 226 6.56 -12.78 28.12
C ILE A 226 6.85 -14.20 27.65
N ASP A 227 7.61 -14.94 28.45
CA ASP A 227 7.82 -16.38 28.26
C ASP A 227 6.51 -17.15 28.48
N GLY A 228 6.29 -18.23 27.74
CA GLY A 228 5.04 -19.02 27.80
C GLY A 228 4.71 -19.63 29.18
N ASP A 229 5.69 -19.82 30.07
CA ASP A 229 5.52 -20.40 31.41
C ASP A 229 4.98 -19.38 32.44
N PHE A 230 3.93 -18.63 32.06
CA PHE A 230 3.25 -17.67 32.94
C PHE A 230 2.11 -18.30 33.76
N GLY A 231 1.86 -19.60 33.60
CA GLY A 231 0.76 -20.31 34.24
C GLY A 231 -0.61 -19.73 33.85
N GLY A 232 -1.54 -19.60 34.80
CA GLY A 232 -2.89 -19.10 34.49
C GLY A 232 -3.02 -17.62 34.12
N GLY A 233 -1.94 -16.84 34.22
CA GLY A 233 -1.91 -15.47 33.74
C GLY A 233 -0.83 -14.60 34.37
N THR A 234 -0.48 -13.53 33.66
CA THR A 234 0.47 -12.51 34.11
C THR A 234 0.07 -11.14 33.58
N SER A 235 0.66 -10.10 34.13
CA SER A 235 0.47 -8.72 33.66
C SER A 235 1.78 -7.95 33.71
N VAL A 236 1.97 -7.07 32.73
CA VAL A 236 3.14 -6.21 32.60
C VAL A 236 2.75 -4.80 32.21
N ASP A 237 3.42 -3.83 32.82
CA ASP A 237 3.34 -2.42 32.45
C ASP A 237 4.44 -2.09 31.46
N VAL A 238 4.05 -1.53 30.32
CA VAL A 238 4.95 -1.06 29.28
C VAL A 238 4.81 0.45 29.14
N THR A 239 5.95 1.15 29.06
CA THR A 239 5.99 2.62 28.97
C THR A 239 6.88 3.04 27.80
N PHE A 240 6.39 3.97 27.00
CA PHE A 240 7.05 4.47 25.81
C PHE A 240 6.69 5.93 25.52
#